data_AF-A0A5K1DJ67-F1
#
_entry.id   AF-A0A5K1DJ67-F1
#
_cell.length_a   1.000
_cell.length_b   1.000
_cell.length_c   1.000
_cell.angle_alpha   90.00
_cell.angle_beta   90.00
_cell.angle_gamma   90.00
#
_symmetry.space_group_name_H-M   'P 1'
#
loop_
_entity.id
_entity.type
_entity.pdbx_description
1 polymer ?
#
loop_
_entity_poly.entity_id
_entity_poly.type
_entity_poly.pdbx_seq_one_letter_code
_entity_poly.pdbx_strand_id
1 'polypeptide(L)' 'MMTFHFANADWKLPPSNIFRMFRSGIACLAIKDGEMPIFGNIAQQNMHVKYDLGNRLLSFAPTE' A
#
# COMPACT_ATOMS: atom_id res chain seq x y z
N MET A 1 4.12 3.91 -11.28
CA MET A 1 4.04 3.14 -10.02
C MET A 1 4.68 3.97 -8.92
N MET A 2 4.30 3.78 -7.66
CA MET A 2 4.92 4.44 -6.51
C MET A 2 5.58 3.37 -5.64
N THR A 3 6.80 3.63 -5.18
CA THR A 3 7.55 2.69 -4.34
C THR A 3 7.87 3.35 -3.01
N PHE A 4 7.56 2.66 -1.91
CA PHE A 4 8.02 3.03 -0.58
C PHE A 4 9.22 2.17 -0.23
N HIS A 5 10.35 2.82 0.06
CA HIS A 5 11.59 2.16 0.41
C HIS A 5 11.67 1.99 1.93
N PHE A 6 11.75 0.75 2.39
CA PHE A 6 12.06 0.38 3.77
C PHE A 6 13.48 -0.15 3.87
N ALA A 7 14.00 -0.29 5.10
CA ALA A 7 15.40 -0.66 5.34
C ALA A 7 15.88 -1.89 4.54
N ASN A 8 15.02 -2.89 4.34
CA ASN A 8 15.38 -4.15 3.67
C ASN A 8 14.34 -4.59 2.62
N ALA A 9 13.39 -3.73 2.23
CA ALA A 9 12.30 -4.11 1.34
C ALA A 9 11.68 -2.91 0.62
N ASP A 10 11.20 -3.14 -0.60
CA ASP A 10 10.47 -2.15 -1.39
C ASP A 10 9.00 -2.51 -1.47
N TRP A 11 8.13 -1.65 -0.93
CA TRP A 11 6.69 -1.77 -1.15
C TRP A 11 6.31 -1.06 -2.44
N LYS A 12 6.15 -1.84 -3.51
CA LYS A 12 5.79 -1.35 -4.84
C LYS A 12 4.27 -1.35 -5.00
N LEU A 13 3.67 -0.17 -5.10
CA LEU A 13 2.23 -0.02 -5.31
C LEU A 13 1.90 0.13 -6.80
N PRO A 14 1.02 -0.72 -7.36
CA PRO A 14 0.46 -0.50 -8.68
C PRO A 14 -0.50 0.70 -8.67
N PRO A 15 -0.84 1.28 -9.83
CA PRO A 15 -1.78 2.40 -9.91
C PRO A 15 -3.13 2.14 -9.22
N SER A 16 -3.63 0.90 -9.22
CA SER A 16 -4.87 0.50 -8.53
C SER A 16 -4.82 0.69 -7.02
N ASN A 17 -3.61 0.68 -6.44
CA ASN A 17 -3.39 0.87 -5.00
C ASN A 17 -2.99 2.31 -4.65
N ILE A 18 -2.92 3.20 -5.65
CA ILE A 18 -2.56 4.61 -5.50
C ILE A 18 -3.74 5.49 -5.86
N PHE A 19 -4.54 5.10 -6.85
CA PHE A 19 -5.67 5.85 -7.36
C PHE A 19 -6.97 5.07 -7.19
N ARG A 20 -8.02 5.78 -6.80
CA ARG A 20 -9.38 5.25 -6.75
C ARG A 20 -10.27 5.99 -7.73
N MET A 21 -11.10 5.26 -8.46
CA MET A 21 -12.19 5.86 -9.22
C MET A 21 -13.18 6.54 -8.27
N PHE A 22 -13.35 7.86 -8.42
CA PHE A 22 -14.32 8.64 -7.66
C PHE A 22 -15.63 8.74 -8.44
N ARG A 23 -15.54 9.06 -9.74
CA ARG A 23 -16.65 9.10 -10.70
C ARG A 23 -16.16 8.67 -12.08
N SER A 24 -17.09 8.40 -13.00
CA SER A 24 -16.73 8.04 -14.38
C SER A 24 -15.75 9.05 -14.98
N GLY A 25 -14.62 8.55 -15.49
CA GLY A 25 -13.54 9.38 -16.05
C GLY A 25 -12.67 10.16 -15.04
N ILE A 26 -12.93 10.07 -13.74
CA ILE A 26 -12.17 10.78 -12.70
C ILE A 26 -11.61 9.80 -11.67
N ALA A 27 -10.29 9.69 -11.65
CA ALA A 27 -9.53 8.99 -10.60
C ALA A 27 -8.89 10.01 -9.65
N CYS A 28 -8.96 9.74 -8.35
CA CYS A 28 -8.36 10.56 -7.31
C CYS A 28 -7.20 9.82 -6.66
N LEU A 29 -6.18 10.55 -6.23
CA LEU A 29 -5.10 10.02 -5.42
C LEU A 29 -5.67 9.56 -4.08
N ALA A 30 -5.41 8.30 -3.72
CA ALA A 30 -5.82 7.68 -2.46
C ALA A 30 -4.83 7.99 -1.31
N ILE A 31 -4.24 9.18 -1.34
CA ILE A 31 -3.37 9.72 -0.30
C ILE A 31 -4.01 11.02 0.15
N LYS A 32 -4.17 11.15 1.47
CA LYS A 32 -4.72 12.35 2.09
C LYS A 32 -3.81 12.79 3.23
N ASP A 33 -4.00 14.02 3.66
CA ASP A 33 -3.41 14.53 4.88
C ASP A 33 -3.85 13.72 6.12
N GLY A 34 -2.94 13.63 7.08
CA GLY A 34 -3.12 12.94 8.34
C GLY A 34 -1.95 13.18 9.26
N GLU A 35 -2.17 13.04 10.57
CA GLU A 35 -1.14 13.24 11.59
C GLU A 35 -0.03 12.17 11.54
N MET A 36 -0.36 10.99 11.02
CA MET A 36 0.55 9.86 10.91
C MET A 36 0.42 9.20 9.53
N PRO A 37 1.53 8.80 8.88
CA PRO A 37 1.46 8.03 7.65
C PRO A 37 0.87 6.65 7.92
N ILE A 38 -0.25 6.33 7.25
CA ILE A 38 -0.97 5.07 7.40
C ILE A 38 -1.18 4.43 6.03
N PHE A 39 -0.77 3.17 5.89
CA PHE A 39 -1.13 2.33 4.75
C PHE A 39 -2.55 1.78 4.95
N GLY A 40 -3.54 2.48 4.41
CA GLY A 40 -4.95 2.06 4.45
C GLY A 40 -5.27 0.87 3.55
N ASN A 41 -6.54 0.48 3.50
CA ASN A 41 -7.01 -0.69 2.76
C ASN A 41 -6.62 -0.67 1.26
N ILE A 42 -6.76 0.47 0.56
CA ILE A 42 -6.44 0.60 -0.87
C ILE A 42 -4.97 0.26 -1.14
N ALA A 43 -4.06 0.71 -0.27
CA ALA A 43 -2.64 0.41 -0.42
C ALA A 43 -2.31 -1.08 -0.22
N GLN A 44 -3.14 -1.80 0.54
CA GLN A 44 -2.93 -3.22 0.89
C GLN A 44 -3.72 -4.21 0.03
N GLN A 45 -4.59 -3.76 -0.88
CA GLN A 45 -5.34 -4.66 -1.77
C GLN A 45 -4.39 -5.51 -2.63
N ASN A 46 -4.71 -6.79 -2.81
CA ASN A 46 -3.94 -7.74 -3.61
C ASN A 46 -2.47 -7.88 -3.15
N MET A 47 -2.24 -7.70 -1.85
CA MET A 47 -0.96 -7.97 -1.20
C MET A 47 -1.16 -9.03 -0.12
N HIS A 48 -0.24 -9.99 -0.04
CA HIS A 48 -0.07 -10.79 1.15
C HIS A 48 0.71 -9.96 2.17
N VAL A 49 0.12 -9.73 3.36
CA VAL A 49 0.78 -9.06 4.48
C VAL A 49 0.86 -10.03 5.64
N LYS A 50 2.09 -10.38 6.05
CA LYS A 50 2.36 -11.27 7.17
C LYS A 50 2.84 -10.47 8.37
N TYR A 51 2.19 -10.69 9.51
CA TYR A 51 2.60 -10.19 10.82
C TYR A 51 3.27 -11.32 11.60
N ASP A 52 4.60 -11.31 11.65
CA ASP A 52 5.37 -12.23 12.49
C ASP A 52 5.67 -11.56 13.84
N LEU A 53 4.78 -11.78 14.80
CA LEU A 53 4.87 -11.17 16.13
C LEU A 53 6.05 -11.72 16.95
N GLY A 54 6.46 -12.97 16.70
CA GLY A 54 7.59 -13.60 17.40
C GLY A 54 8.92 -12.94 17.03
N ASN A 55 9.11 -12.69 15.73
CA ASN A 55 10.32 -12.04 15.20
C ASN A 55 10.21 -10.52 15.07
N ARG A 56 9.05 -9.94 15.42
CA ARG A 56 8.73 -8.50 15.25
C ARG A 56 8.96 -8.02 13.81
N LEU A 57 8.57 -8.86 12.86
CA LEU A 57 8.78 -8.61 11.44
C LEU A 57 7.44 -8.49 10.71
N LEU A 58 7.34 -7.48 9.87
CA LEU A 58 6.27 -7.34 8.89
C LEU A 58 6.83 -7.66 7.51
N SER A 59 6.21 -8.61 6.81
CA SER A 59 6.59 -9.00 5.45
C SER A 59 5.42 -8.81 4.50
N PHE A 60 5.72 -8.43 3.27
CA PHE A 60 4.70 -8.24 2.24
C PHE A 60 5.17 -8.77 0.89
N ALA A 61 4.23 -9.28 0.11
CA ALA A 61 4.44 -9.75 -1.26
C ALA A 61 3.17 -9.55 -2.10
N PRO A 62 3.27 -9.41 -3.42
CA PRO A 62 2.11 -9.50 -4.31
C PRO A 62 1.35 -10.82 -4.11
N THR A 63 0.04 -10.83 -4.39
CA THR A 63 -0.75 -12.08 -4.38
C THR A 63 -0.53 -12.96 -5.61
N GLU A 64 0.08 -12.43 -6.68
CA GLU A 64 0.50 -13.14 -7.90
C GLU A 64 1.85 -12.64 -8.41
#